data_AF-A0A084R139-F1
#
_entry.id   AF-A0A084R139-F1
#
_cell.length_a   1.000
_cell.length_b   1.000
_cell.length_c   1.000
_cell.angle_alpha   90.00
_cell.angle_beta   90.00
_cell.angle_gamma   90.00
#
_symmetry.space_group_name_H-M   'P 1'
#
loop_
_entity.id
_entity.type
_entity.pdbx_description
1 polymer ?
#
loop_
_entity_poly.entity_id
_entity_poly.type
_entity_poly.pdbx_seq_one_letter_code
_entity_poly.pdbx_strand_id
1 'polypeptide(L)'
;MSETMESTDTSLPSYEEALPPGQDIFQPTTLVLAGQAIHALTVDSPPLYRLSLGIANLSEITTEVELSRVESNRDGSGRERHIYDLKHMNSTSGGYERLPADSPRYYIQRASRRLPDPPALGIKKSRSLIPGKAAHSTALPVDISGKASKHGIPNFYKDGLAVYANNGREWTDAQGNAVAVMHDDKTDRQHSLIVTAALPRGQFDMLVALWCCHVWEYGVANGTKMHEVADF
;
A
#
# COMPACT_ATOMS: atom_id res chain seq x y z
N MET A 1 -33.73 -45.04 -39.87
CA MET A 1 -33.50 -44.51 -38.51
C MET A 1 -32.02 -44.29 -38.38
N SER A 2 -31.58 -43.04 -38.42
CA SER A 2 -30.17 -42.67 -38.31
C SER A 2 -30.08 -41.56 -37.28
N GLU A 3 -29.30 -41.82 -36.23
CA GLU A 3 -29.13 -40.98 -35.05
C GLU A 3 -28.40 -39.68 -35.38
N THR A 4 -28.94 -38.57 -34.88
CA THR A 4 -28.34 -37.23 -34.93
C THR A 4 -27.24 -37.15 -33.87
N MET A 5 -25.98 -37.00 -34.29
CA MET A 5 -24.91 -36.56 -33.38
C MET A 5 -25.04 -35.04 -33.18
N GLU A 6 -25.45 -34.65 -31.98
CA GLU A 6 -25.47 -33.28 -31.50
C GLU A 6 -24.04 -32.91 -31.05
N SER A 7 -23.33 -32.16 -31.88
CA SER A 7 -22.02 -31.61 -31.53
C SER A 7 -22.20 -30.46 -30.55
N THR A 8 -21.87 -30.69 -29.27
CA THR A 8 -21.81 -29.63 -28.25
C THR A 8 -20.61 -28.73 -28.54
N ASP A 9 -20.86 -27.65 -29.29
CA ASP A 9 -19.88 -26.60 -29.55
C ASP A 9 -19.63 -25.82 -28.26
N THR A 10 -18.62 -26.25 -27.50
CA THR A 10 -18.18 -25.58 -26.29
C THR A 10 -17.19 -24.50 -26.71
N SER A 11 -17.68 -23.39 -27.25
CA SER A 11 -16.83 -22.27 -27.63
C SER A 11 -16.20 -21.66 -26.37
N LEU A 12 -14.90 -21.88 -26.19
CA LEU A 12 -14.10 -21.18 -25.18
C LEU A 12 -14.10 -19.67 -25.50
N PRO A 13 -14.18 -18.79 -24.49
CA PRO A 13 -14.10 -17.35 -24.73
C PRO A 13 -12.76 -17.00 -25.39
N SER A 14 -12.83 -16.10 -26.38
CA SER A 14 -11.67 -15.62 -27.13
C SER A 14 -10.64 -14.98 -26.20
N TYR A 15 -9.35 -15.23 -26.45
CA TYR A 15 -8.22 -14.70 -25.67
C TYR A 15 -8.19 -13.16 -25.60
N GLU A 16 -8.97 -12.46 -26.45
CA GLU A 16 -9.06 -11.00 -26.48
C GLU A 16 -10.00 -10.38 -25.42
N GLU A 17 -10.83 -11.16 -24.71
CA GLU A 17 -11.71 -10.64 -23.65
C GLU A 17 -11.08 -10.63 -22.25
N ALA A 18 -9.86 -11.13 -22.09
CA ALA A 18 -9.17 -11.07 -20.81
C ALA A 18 -8.73 -9.62 -20.52
N LEU A 19 -9.43 -8.97 -19.58
CA LEU A 19 -9.03 -7.66 -19.05
C LEU A 19 -7.53 -7.67 -18.70
N PRO A 20 -6.77 -6.62 -19.07
CA PRO A 20 -5.39 -6.46 -18.66
C PRO A 20 -5.23 -6.68 -17.15
N PRO A 21 -4.12 -7.30 -16.70
CA PRO A 21 -3.91 -7.58 -15.29
C PRO A 21 -4.02 -6.29 -14.47
N GLY A 22 -4.84 -6.31 -13.43
CA GLY A 22 -5.09 -5.14 -12.57
C GLY A 22 -6.32 -4.31 -12.93
N GLN A 23 -7.05 -4.64 -14.00
CA GLN A 23 -8.30 -3.97 -14.37
C GLN A 23 -9.57 -4.61 -13.79
N ASP A 24 -9.47 -5.77 -13.13
CA ASP A 24 -10.60 -6.34 -12.39
C ASP A 24 -11.13 -5.32 -11.39
N ILE A 25 -12.43 -5.05 -11.41
CA ILE A 25 -13.05 -4.09 -10.49
C ILE A 25 -13.30 -4.78 -9.15
N PHE A 26 -12.70 -4.25 -8.09
CA PHE A 26 -12.91 -4.64 -6.71
C PHE A 26 -14.03 -3.82 -6.09
N GLN A 27 -14.95 -4.49 -5.41
CA GLN A 27 -16.06 -3.85 -4.72
C GLN A 27 -15.59 -3.17 -3.42
N PRO A 28 -16.30 -2.12 -2.96
CA PRO A 28 -16.10 -1.53 -1.64
C PRO A 28 -16.06 -2.59 -0.54
N THR A 29 -15.12 -2.48 0.39
CA THR A 29 -14.92 -3.46 1.47
C THR A 29 -14.18 -2.85 2.65
N THR A 30 -14.25 -3.49 3.80
CA THR A 30 -13.44 -3.14 4.97
C THR A 30 -12.24 -4.07 5.06
N LEU A 31 -11.06 -3.52 5.25
CA LEU A 31 -9.82 -4.24 5.49
C LEU A 31 -9.42 -4.07 6.95
N VAL A 32 -9.01 -5.17 7.59
CA VAL A 32 -8.58 -5.18 8.99
C VAL A 32 -7.19 -5.77 9.07
N LEU A 33 -6.24 -5.04 9.65
CA LEU A 33 -4.88 -5.52 9.90
C LEU A 33 -4.82 -6.28 11.22
N ALA A 34 -4.33 -7.51 11.19
CA ALA A 34 -4.06 -8.35 12.35
C ALA A 34 -2.67 -8.97 12.24
N GLY A 35 -1.72 -8.46 13.04
CA GLY A 35 -0.32 -8.89 12.99
C GLY A 35 0.32 -8.63 11.62
N GLN A 36 0.56 -9.70 10.87
CA GLN A 36 1.15 -9.67 9.51
C GLN A 36 0.09 -9.85 8.40
N ALA A 37 -1.18 -10.07 8.74
CA ALA A 37 -2.21 -10.39 7.77
C ALA A 37 -3.26 -9.29 7.66
N ILE A 38 -3.82 -9.10 6.48
CA ILE A 38 -4.91 -8.16 6.20
C ILE A 38 -6.12 -8.98 5.74
N HIS A 39 -7.22 -8.82 6.45
CA HIS A 39 -8.44 -9.59 6.28
C HIS A 39 -9.58 -8.71 5.79
N ALA A 40 -10.55 -9.32 5.09
CA ALA A 40 -11.77 -8.64 4.68
C ALA A 40 -12.83 -8.72 5.79
N LEU A 41 -13.47 -7.58 6.10
CA LEU A 41 -14.55 -7.40 7.07
C LEU A 41 -14.17 -7.68 8.53
N THR A 42 -13.64 -8.86 8.83
CA THR A 42 -13.28 -9.33 10.16
C THR A 42 -11.97 -10.12 10.13
N VAL A 43 -11.34 -10.28 11.30
CA VAL A 43 -10.07 -11.04 11.44
C VAL A 43 -10.22 -12.55 11.23
N ASP A 44 -11.45 -13.07 11.31
CA ASP A 44 -11.75 -14.49 11.10
C ASP A 44 -11.86 -14.86 9.62
N SER A 45 -12.01 -13.87 8.74
CA SER A 45 -12.03 -14.08 7.30
C SER A 45 -10.66 -14.58 6.79
N PRO A 46 -10.60 -15.29 5.66
CA PRO A 46 -9.33 -15.59 5.00
C PRO A 46 -8.52 -14.31 4.71
N PRO A 47 -7.18 -14.35 4.87
CA PRO A 47 -6.36 -13.18 4.59
C PRO A 47 -6.34 -12.88 3.09
N LEU A 48 -6.49 -11.60 2.74
CA LEU A 48 -6.34 -11.10 1.37
C LEU A 48 -4.90 -10.71 1.06
N TYR A 49 -4.18 -10.22 2.08
CA TYR A 49 -2.78 -9.82 1.95
C TYR A 49 -1.98 -10.27 3.17
N ARG A 50 -0.67 -10.41 2.94
CA ARG A 50 0.32 -10.73 3.97
C ARG A 50 1.53 -9.81 3.84
N LEU A 51 2.03 -9.39 4.98
CA LEU A 51 3.25 -8.60 5.14
C LEU A 51 4.36 -9.52 5.62
N SER A 52 5.59 -9.29 5.15
CA SER A 52 6.75 -10.05 5.66
C SER A 52 7.02 -9.76 7.15
N LEU A 53 6.60 -8.61 7.67
CA LEU A 53 6.76 -8.18 9.05
C LEU A 53 5.51 -7.45 9.58
N GLY A 54 5.28 -7.52 10.90
CA GLY A 54 4.14 -6.86 11.55
C GLY A 54 4.34 -5.36 11.67
N ILE A 55 3.83 -4.60 10.70
CA ILE A 55 4.10 -3.16 10.54
C ILE A 55 3.70 -2.27 11.72
N ALA A 56 2.71 -2.67 12.51
CA ALA A 56 2.23 -1.89 13.65
C ALA A 56 3.24 -1.78 14.81
N ASN A 57 4.24 -2.67 14.86
CA ASN A 57 5.23 -2.73 15.95
C ASN A 57 6.67 -2.54 15.45
N LEU A 58 6.87 -2.04 14.23
CA LEU A 58 8.20 -1.82 13.67
C LEU A 58 8.86 -0.57 14.27
N SER A 59 10.18 -0.64 14.39
CA SER A 59 11.01 0.49 14.80
C SER A 59 11.52 1.28 13.59
N GLU A 60 12.18 2.42 13.85
CA GLU A 60 12.80 3.26 12.81
C GLU A 60 13.97 2.55 12.08
N ILE A 61 14.47 1.43 12.61
CA ILE A 61 15.59 0.67 12.03
C ILE A 61 15.14 -0.16 10.82
N THR A 62 13.88 -0.60 10.80
CA THR A 62 13.37 -1.36 9.67
C THR A 62 13.29 -0.44 8.45
N THR A 63 13.81 -0.90 7.32
CA THR A 63 13.86 -0.12 6.07
C THR A 63 12.98 -0.70 4.97
N GLU A 64 12.58 -1.97 5.07
CA GLU A 64 11.82 -2.66 4.04
C GLU A 64 10.88 -3.72 4.62
N VAL A 65 9.68 -3.82 4.05
CA VAL A 65 8.66 -4.84 4.33
C VAL A 65 8.00 -5.23 3.01
N GLU A 66 7.88 -6.52 2.72
CA GLU A 66 7.22 -6.99 1.50
C GLU A 66 5.72 -7.11 1.75
N LEU A 67 4.91 -6.72 0.77
CA LEU A 67 3.47 -6.92 0.72
C LEU A 67 3.16 -7.94 -0.38
N SER A 68 2.56 -9.05 0.03
CA SER A 68 2.10 -10.12 -0.83
C SER A 68 0.58 -10.20 -0.84
N ARG A 69 0.01 -10.42 -2.02
CA ARG A 69 -1.40 -10.75 -2.20
C ARG A 69 -1.59 -12.25 -2.07
N VAL A 70 -2.57 -12.68 -1.30
CA VAL A 70 -2.97 -14.08 -1.20
C VAL A 70 -3.93 -14.38 -2.35
N GLU A 71 -3.52 -15.24 -3.28
CA GLU A 71 -4.34 -15.69 -4.40
C GLU A 71 -4.74 -17.15 -4.18
N SER A 72 -6.02 -17.46 -4.32
CA SER A 72 -6.48 -18.85 -4.40
C SER A 72 -6.19 -19.39 -5.80
N ASN A 73 -5.43 -20.49 -5.87
CA ASN A 73 -5.32 -21.26 -7.11
C ASN A 73 -6.61 -22.06 -7.33
N ARG A 74 -6.82 -22.46 -8.59
CA ARG A 74 -7.99 -23.26 -9.01
C ARG A 74 -8.05 -24.64 -8.36
N ASP A 75 -6.92 -25.15 -7.88
CA ASP A 75 -6.79 -26.42 -7.15
C ASP A 75 -7.01 -26.28 -5.63
N GLY A 76 -7.38 -25.09 -5.16
CA GLY A 76 -7.57 -24.78 -3.75
C GLY A 76 -6.27 -24.49 -2.99
N SER A 77 -5.10 -24.61 -3.62
CA SER A 77 -3.84 -24.18 -3.00
C SER A 77 -3.76 -22.64 -2.98
N GLY A 78 -3.38 -22.05 -1.85
CA GLY A 78 -3.11 -20.61 -1.79
C GLY A 78 -1.70 -20.33 -2.30
N ARG A 79 -1.50 -19.30 -3.13
CA ARG A 79 -0.17 -18.75 -3.42
C ARG A 79 -0.08 -17.31 -2.96
N GLU A 80 1.07 -16.94 -2.41
CA GLU A 80 1.40 -15.56 -2.10
C GLU A 80 2.13 -14.94 -3.28
N ARG A 81 1.55 -13.88 -3.83
CA ARG A 81 2.15 -13.12 -4.91
C ARG A 81 2.68 -11.81 -4.36
N HIS A 82 4.00 -11.66 -4.35
CA HIS A 82 4.64 -10.39 -4.02
C HIS A 82 4.20 -9.29 -5.00
N ILE A 83 3.65 -8.19 -4.47
CA ILE A 83 3.13 -7.05 -5.25
C ILE A 83 3.89 -5.75 -5.01
N TYR A 84 4.28 -5.45 -3.76
CA TYR A 84 4.96 -4.20 -3.40
C TYR A 84 5.99 -4.40 -2.29
N ASP A 85 7.11 -3.71 -2.42
CA ASP A 85 8.03 -3.41 -1.32
C ASP A 85 7.57 -2.11 -0.64
N LEU A 86 7.31 -2.15 0.66
CA LEU A 86 7.11 -0.99 1.51
C LEU A 86 8.48 -0.55 2.01
N LYS A 87 8.88 0.69 1.74
CA LYS A 87 10.20 1.19 2.07
C LYS A 87 10.14 2.38 3.01
N HIS A 88 11.05 2.36 3.96
CA HIS A 88 11.28 3.42 4.92
C HIS A 88 12.73 3.91 4.80
N MET A 89 12.89 5.17 4.41
CA MET A 89 14.19 5.83 4.38
C MET A 89 14.49 6.37 5.78
N ASN A 90 15.47 5.76 6.43
CA ASN A 90 16.12 6.36 7.57
C ASN A 90 17.11 7.46 7.08
N SER A 91 17.49 8.34 8.00
CA SER A 91 18.38 9.49 7.78
C SER A 91 19.53 9.21 6.78
N THR A 92 19.90 10.21 5.98
CA THR A 92 21.01 10.10 5.01
C THR A 92 22.30 9.63 5.69
N SER A 93 23.15 8.92 4.93
CA SER A 93 24.41 8.31 5.35
C SER A 93 25.14 9.11 6.44
N GLY A 94 25.26 8.54 7.63
CA GLY A 94 25.89 9.18 8.79
C GLY A 94 24.93 9.63 9.90
N GLY A 95 23.62 9.47 9.75
CA GLY A 95 22.65 9.57 10.85
C GLY A 95 22.29 10.99 11.30
N TYR A 96 23.10 11.99 10.97
CA TYR A 96 22.91 13.38 11.41
C TYR A 96 22.16 14.28 10.42
N GLU A 97 22.03 13.90 9.15
CA GLU A 97 21.38 14.75 8.12
C GLU A 97 19.91 14.38 7.90
N ARG A 98 19.02 15.33 8.22
CA ARG A 98 17.59 15.21 7.93
C ARG A 98 17.37 14.98 6.43
N LEU A 99 16.53 13.98 6.10
CA LEU A 99 16.12 13.71 4.72
C LEU A 99 15.67 15.00 4.01
N PRO A 100 16.13 15.23 2.76
CA PRO A 100 15.65 16.33 1.93
C PRO A 100 14.13 16.33 1.81
N ALA A 101 13.53 17.51 1.73
CA ALA A 101 12.06 17.66 1.69
C ALA A 101 11.42 17.11 0.40
N ASP A 102 12.23 16.94 -0.65
CA ASP A 102 11.86 16.32 -1.92
C ASP A 102 12.12 14.80 -1.93
N SER A 103 12.59 14.21 -0.83
CA SER A 103 12.77 12.76 -0.68
C SER A 103 11.63 12.17 0.16
N PRO A 104 11.03 11.03 -0.25
CA PRO A 104 10.00 10.37 0.54
C PRO A 104 10.61 9.71 1.78
N ARG A 105 9.99 9.89 2.96
CA ARG A 105 10.34 9.07 4.13
C ARG A 105 9.79 7.65 4.00
N TYR A 106 8.55 7.53 3.54
CA TYR A 106 7.90 6.26 3.27
C TYR A 106 7.45 6.22 1.80
N TYR A 107 7.70 5.11 1.12
CA TYR A 107 7.25 4.90 -0.25
C TYR A 107 6.99 3.42 -0.53
N ILE A 108 6.14 3.17 -1.51
CA ILE A 108 5.90 1.85 -2.08
C ILE A 108 6.70 1.72 -3.37
N GLN A 109 7.29 0.54 -3.59
CA GLN A 109 7.95 0.18 -4.83
C GLN A 109 7.29 -1.09 -5.37
N ARG A 110 6.87 -1.08 -6.62
CA ARG A 110 6.18 -2.20 -7.23
C ARG A 110 7.15 -3.34 -7.54
N ALA A 111 6.80 -4.56 -7.12
CA ALA A 111 7.61 -5.75 -7.36
C ALA A 111 7.63 -6.16 -8.85
N SER A 112 6.49 -6.04 -9.54
CA SER A 112 6.37 -6.40 -10.95
C SER A 112 6.37 -5.18 -11.87
N ARG A 113 7.14 -5.20 -12.95
CA ARG A 113 7.15 -4.12 -13.97
C ARG A 113 6.02 -4.23 -15.01
N ARG A 114 5.16 -5.24 -14.90
CA ARG A 114 4.15 -5.55 -15.94
C ARG A 114 2.87 -4.70 -15.87
N LEU A 115 2.71 -3.87 -14.84
CA LEU A 115 1.54 -3.01 -14.67
C LEU A 115 1.81 -1.59 -15.22
N PRO A 116 0.78 -0.90 -15.74
CA PRO A 116 0.93 0.43 -16.33
C PRO A 116 1.10 1.55 -15.29
N ASP A 117 0.76 1.28 -14.03
CA ASP A 117 0.82 2.27 -12.94
C ASP A 117 2.26 2.75 -12.66
N PRO A 118 2.45 3.86 -11.91
CA PRO A 118 3.78 4.30 -11.50
C PRO A 118 4.57 3.19 -10.79
N PRO A 119 5.88 3.05 -11.06
CA PRO A 119 6.70 2.00 -10.46
C PRO A 119 6.94 2.20 -8.96
N ALA A 120 6.84 3.44 -8.47
CA ALA A 120 6.89 3.76 -7.05
C ALA A 120 6.08 5.02 -6.72
N LEU A 121 5.50 5.05 -5.53
CA LEU A 121 4.76 6.19 -4.97
C LEU A 121 5.22 6.44 -3.54
N GLY A 122 5.51 7.69 -3.22
CA GLY A 122 5.92 8.12 -1.88
C GLY A 122 4.91 9.04 -1.24
N ILE A 123 4.87 9.04 0.09
CA ILE A 123 3.98 9.92 0.86
C ILE A 123 4.71 11.24 1.13
N LYS A 124 4.23 12.32 0.52
CA LYS A 124 4.71 13.69 0.74
C LYS A 124 3.80 14.42 1.72
N LYS A 125 4.34 14.85 2.85
CA LYS A 125 3.60 15.63 3.85
C LYS A 125 3.69 17.12 3.56
N SER A 126 2.54 17.79 3.54
CA SER A 126 2.51 19.24 3.61
C SER A 126 2.61 19.67 5.08
N ARG A 127 3.43 20.69 5.36
CA ARG A 127 3.47 21.31 6.68
C ARG A 127 2.23 22.19 6.84
N SER A 128 1.30 21.78 7.69
CA SER A 128 0.22 22.68 8.10
C SER A 128 0.82 23.81 8.94
N LEU A 129 0.61 25.05 8.51
CA LEU A 129 0.95 26.25 9.28
C LEU A 129 -0.12 26.60 10.32
N ILE A 130 -1.26 25.88 10.31
CA ILE A 130 -2.39 26.11 11.21
C ILE A 130 -2.31 25.09 12.37
N PRO A 131 -2.20 25.55 13.63
CA PRO A 131 -2.23 24.68 14.81
C PRO A 131 -3.53 23.86 14.86
N GLY A 132 -3.42 22.56 15.11
CA GLY A 132 -4.57 21.66 15.26
C GLY A 132 -5.18 21.10 13.97
N LYS A 133 -4.75 21.58 12.79
CA LYS A 133 -5.17 20.98 11.51
C LYS A 133 -4.24 19.82 11.16
N ALA A 134 -4.83 18.64 10.89
CA ALA A 134 -4.09 17.46 10.46
C ALA A 134 -3.25 17.76 9.21
N ALA A 135 -2.02 17.26 9.18
CA ALA A 135 -1.12 17.45 8.04
C ALA A 135 -1.71 16.73 6.82
N HIS A 136 -1.91 17.47 5.73
CA HIS A 136 -2.35 16.89 4.47
C HIS A 136 -1.16 16.20 3.79
N SER A 137 -1.34 14.96 3.36
CA SER A 137 -0.33 14.17 2.66
C SER A 137 -0.78 13.83 1.25
N THR A 138 0.15 13.71 0.32
CA THR A 138 -0.13 13.27 -1.07
C THR A 138 0.77 12.10 -1.45
N ALA A 139 0.23 11.14 -2.17
CA ALA A 139 0.96 10.03 -2.76
C ALA A 139 1.44 10.44 -4.16
N LEU A 140 2.75 10.63 -4.31
CA LEU A 140 3.37 11.15 -5.53
C LEU A 140 4.36 10.15 -6.13
N PRO A 141 4.50 10.10 -7.46
CA PRO A 141 5.54 9.35 -8.14
C PRO A 141 6.95 9.65 -7.58
N VAL A 142 7.75 8.59 -7.43
CA VAL A 142 9.14 8.65 -6.93
C VAL A 142 10.11 8.17 -8.00
N ASP A 143 11.16 8.96 -8.25
CA ASP A 143 12.33 8.52 -8.98
C ASP A 143 13.23 7.71 -8.04
N ILE A 144 13.09 6.38 -8.11
CA ILE A 144 13.87 5.44 -7.29
C ILE A 144 15.36 5.48 -7.66
N SER A 145 15.71 5.93 -8.88
CA SER A 145 17.11 5.95 -9.32
C SER A 145 17.94 7.00 -8.59
N GLY A 146 17.30 8.02 -8.01
CA GLY A 146 17.95 9.14 -7.35
C GLY A 146 18.84 9.98 -8.27
N LYS A 147 18.82 9.74 -9.59
CA LYS A 147 19.67 10.46 -10.56
C LYS A 147 19.31 11.93 -10.66
N ALA A 148 18.04 12.26 -10.44
CA ALA A 148 17.56 13.63 -10.37
C ALA A 148 17.80 14.29 -8.99
N SER A 149 18.23 13.53 -7.98
CA SER A 149 18.52 14.03 -6.64
C SER A 149 19.97 14.48 -6.51
N LYS A 150 20.20 15.62 -5.87
CA LYS A 150 21.55 16.10 -5.51
C LYS A 150 22.30 15.08 -4.64
N HIS A 151 21.57 14.28 -3.86
CA HIS A 151 22.14 13.35 -2.88
C HIS A 151 22.21 11.90 -3.41
N GLY A 152 21.80 11.64 -4.65
CA GLY A 152 21.79 10.28 -5.22
C GLY A 152 20.80 9.32 -4.54
N ILE A 153 19.80 9.86 -3.84
CA ILE A 153 18.77 9.11 -3.11
C ILE A 153 17.41 9.28 -3.80
N PRO A 154 16.45 8.37 -3.58
CA PRO A 154 15.10 8.50 -4.14
C PRO A 154 14.47 9.86 -3.83
N ASN A 155 13.86 10.48 -4.84
CA ASN A 155 13.18 11.75 -4.72
C ASN A 155 11.86 11.79 -5.51
N PHE A 156 10.95 12.68 -5.14
CA PHE A 156 9.70 12.88 -5.88
C PHE A 156 9.99 13.44 -7.28
N TYR A 157 9.23 12.99 -8.28
CA TYR A 157 9.26 13.65 -9.58
C TYR A 157 8.79 15.11 -9.45
N LYS A 158 9.54 16.04 -10.05
CA LYS A 158 9.31 17.49 -9.94
C LYS A 158 7.88 17.90 -10.32
N ASP A 159 7.36 17.31 -11.39
CA ASP A 159 6.03 17.56 -11.94
C ASP A 159 5.10 16.35 -11.77
N GLY A 160 5.38 15.51 -10.77
CA GLY A 160 4.56 14.33 -10.46
C GLY A 160 3.15 14.73 -10.02
N LEU A 161 2.14 14.14 -10.63
CA LEU A 161 0.75 14.32 -10.22
C LEU A 161 0.43 13.41 -9.04
N ALA A 162 -0.37 13.90 -8.10
CA ALA A 162 -0.85 13.11 -6.97
C ALA A 162 -1.79 12.02 -7.47
N VAL A 163 -1.52 10.77 -7.07
CA VAL A 163 -2.42 9.64 -7.34
C VAL A 163 -3.50 9.57 -6.28
N TYR A 164 -3.11 9.79 -5.02
CA TYR A 164 -4.01 9.90 -3.88
C TYR A 164 -3.62 11.08 -2.99
N ALA A 165 -4.59 11.57 -2.23
CA ALA A 165 -4.37 12.49 -1.13
C ALA A 165 -4.93 11.90 0.18
N ASN A 166 -4.39 12.35 1.32
CA ASN A 166 -4.80 11.89 2.64
C ASN A 166 -4.87 13.08 3.61
N ASN A 167 -5.99 13.24 4.30
CA ASN A 167 -6.25 14.34 5.24
C ASN A 167 -6.05 13.97 6.72
N GLY A 168 -5.45 12.81 6.99
CA GLY A 168 -5.23 12.21 8.30
C GLY A 168 -6.24 11.12 8.67
N ARG A 169 -7.38 11.03 7.97
CA ARG A 169 -8.41 9.99 8.19
C ARG A 169 -8.95 9.40 6.91
N GLU A 170 -8.98 10.17 5.84
CA GLU A 170 -9.60 9.76 4.57
C GLU A 170 -8.57 9.86 3.45
N TRP A 171 -8.62 8.89 2.54
CA TRP A 171 -7.93 8.87 1.27
C TRP A 171 -8.87 9.32 0.15
N THR A 172 -8.40 10.22 -0.71
CA THR A 172 -9.13 10.69 -1.88
C THR A 172 -8.35 10.40 -3.16
N ASP A 173 -9.06 10.16 -4.27
CA ASP A 173 -8.47 10.05 -5.60
C ASP A 173 -7.93 11.40 -6.13
N ALA A 174 -7.38 11.40 -7.35
CA ALA A 174 -6.85 12.59 -8.01
C ALA A 174 -7.91 13.66 -8.32
N GLN A 175 -9.19 13.29 -8.35
CA GLN A 175 -10.33 14.20 -8.55
C GLN A 175 -10.86 14.75 -7.21
N GLY A 176 -10.34 14.27 -6.08
CA GLY A 176 -10.77 14.66 -4.75
C GLY A 176 -11.97 13.88 -4.21
N ASN A 177 -12.38 12.79 -4.87
CA ASN A 177 -13.45 11.93 -4.35
C ASN A 177 -12.91 11.00 -3.27
N ALA A 178 -13.66 10.81 -2.19
CA ALA A 178 -13.31 9.87 -1.13
C ALA A 178 -13.32 8.42 -1.64
N VAL A 179 -12.19 7.72 -1.47
CA VAL A 179 -12.02 6.32 -1.88
C VAL A 179 -11.82 5.37 -0.70
N ALA A 180 -11.32 5.87 0.43
CA ALA A 180 -11.25 5.08 1.65
C ALA A 180 -11.17 5.92 2.93
N VAL A 181 -11.59 5.35 4.05
CA VAL A 181 -11.53 5.93 5.39
C VAL A 181 -10.73 5.01 6.31
N MET A 182 -9.77 5.56 7.05
CA MET A 182 -8.95 4.87 8.03
C MET A 182 -9.56 5.00 9.42
N HIS A 183 -9.52 3.91 10.16
CA HIS A 183 -9.83 3.87 11.58
C HIS A 183 -8.67 3.23 12.33
N ASP A 184 -8.02 4.04 13.16
CA ASP A 184 -6.95 3.61 14.05
C ASP A 184 -7.50 3.60 15.48
N ASP A 185 -7.77 2.41 16.00
CA ASP A 185 -8.13 2.24 17.40
C ASP A 185 -6.87 2.33 18.25
N LYS A 186 -6.75 3.40 19.04
CA LYS A 186 -5.59 3.64 19.91
C LYS A 186 -5.52 2.68 21.09
N THR A 187 -6.66 2.16 21.51
CA THR A 187 -6.82 1.26 22.66
C THR A 187 -6.45 -0.16 22.28
N ASP A 188 -6.96 -0.64 21.15
CA ASP A 188 -6.77 -2.03 20.72
C ASP A 188 -5.63 -2.20 19.70
N ARG A 189 -4.96 -1.11 19.31
CA ARG A 189 -3.95 -1.06 18.22
C ARG A 189 -4.45 -1.73 16.93
N GLN A 190 -5.76 -1.71 16.74
CA GLN A 190 -6.39 -2.26 15.56
C GLN A 190 -6.44 -1.18 14.49
N HIS A 191 -5.90 -1.51 13.32
CA HIS A 191 -5.91 -0.63 12.16
C HIS A 191 -6.89 -1.20 11.14
N SER A 192 -7.83 -0.38 10.67
CA SER A 192 -8.73 -0.76 9.59
C SER A 192 -8.86 0.33 8.53
N LEU A 193 -9.16 -0.11 7.31
CA LEU A 193 -9.36 0.73 6.14
C LEU A 193 -10.69 0.35 5.49
N ILE A 194 -11.66 1.25 5.49
CA ILE A 194 -12.93 1.10 4.80
C ILE A 194 -12.76 1.68 3.40
N VAL A 195 -12.66 0.83 2.38
CA VAL A 195 -12.64 1.23 0.97
C VAL A 195 -14.09 1.49 0.53
N THR A 196 -14.38 2.74 0.16
CA THR A 196 -15.75 3.23 -0.10
C THR A 196 -16.12 3.24 -1.58
N ALA A 197 -15.14 3.10 -2.48
CA ALA A 197 -15.33 3.12 -3.92
C ALA A 197 -14.98 1.78 -4.56
N ALA A 198 -15.63 1.45 -5.67
CA ALA A 198 -15.21 0.34 -6.50
C ALA A 198 -13.95 0.75 -7.27
N LEU A 199 -12.86 -0.02 -7.15
CA LEU A 199 -11.55 0.35 -7.70
C LEU A 199 -11.00 -0.75 -8.60
N PRO A 200 -10.28 -0.42 -9.69
CA PRO A 200 -9.45 -1.40 -10.37
C PRO A 200 -8.48 -2.05 -9.40
N ARG A 201 -8.25 -3.35 -9.53
CA ARG A 201 -7.37 -4.14 -8.64
C ARG A 201 -6.00 -3.50 -8.45
N GLY A 202 -5.40 -2.92 -9.50
CA GLY A 202 -4.11 -2.23 -9.38
C GLY A 202 -4.16 -1.02 -8.44
N GLN A 203 -5.21 -0.21 -8.54
CA GLN A 203 -5.47 0.92 -7.65
C GLN A 203 -5.79 0.46 -6.22
N PHE A 204 -6.57 -0.61 -6.08
CA PHE A 204 -6.89 -1.20 -4.78
C PHE A 204 -5.62 -1.68 -4.07
N ASP A 205 -4.80 -2.51 -4.73
CA ASP A 205 -3.53 -3.02 -4.19
C ASP A 205 -2.57 -1.88 -3.81
N MET A 206 -2.52 -0.83 -4.64
CA MET A 206 -1.72 0.37 -4.39
C MET A 206 -2.19 1.15 -3.16
N LEU A 207 -3.51 1.33 -3.01
CA LEU A 207 -4.11 1.98 -1.85
C LEU A 207 -3.83 1.19 -0.57
N VAL A 208 -3.92 -0.14 -0.61
CA VAL A 208 -3.56 -1.02 0.52
C VAL A 208 -2.09 -0.83 0.89
N ALA A 209 -1.19 -0.81 -0.09
CA ALA A 209 0.25 -0.61 0.17
C ALA A 209 0.53 0.77 0.81
N LEU A 210 -0.11 1.84 0.31
CA LEU A 210 0.00 3.18 0.88
C LEU A 210 -0.56 3.26 2.32
N TRP A 211 -1.67 2.58 2.58
CA TRP A 211 -2.22 2.46 3.93
C TRP A 211 -1.26 1.71 4.85
N CYS A 212 -0.61 0.63 4.40
CA CYS A 212 0.44 -0.04 5.17
C CYS A 212 1.62 0.89 5.51
N CYS A 213 2.07 1.74 4.58
CA CYS A 213 3.08 2.76 4.90
C CYS A 213 2.59 3.75 5.98
N HIS A 214 1.32 4.14 5.95
CA HIS A 214 0.72 4.99 6.98
C HIS A 214 0.70 4.32 8.36
N VAL A 215 0.27 3.06 8.43
CA VAL A 215 0.24 2.29 9.68
C VAL A 215 1.65 2.09 10.23
N TRP A 216 2.63 1.79 9.37
CA TRP A 216 4.02 1.69 9.79
C TRP A 216 4.52 3.01 10.38
N GLU A 217 4.29 4.12 9.70
CA GLU A 217 4.65 5.44 10.22
C GLU A 217 3.98 5.74 11.56
N TYR A 218 2.69 5.40 11.71
CA TYR A 218 1.96 5.53 12.96
C TYR A 218 2.59 4.68 14.07
N GLY A 219 2.96 3.44 13.78
CA GLY A 219 3.63 2.53 14.71
C GLY A 219 4.97 3.09 15.19
N VAL A 220 5.79 3.64 14.30
CA VAL A 220 7.06 4.29 14.67
C VAL A 220 6.84 5.54 15.52
N ALA A 221 5.85 6.37 15.17
CA ALA A 221 5.55 7.61 15.89
C ALA A 221 4.96 7.40 17.29
N ASN A 222 4.20 6.30 17.48
CA ASN A 222 3.51 5.99 18.73
C ASN A 222 4.11 4.78 19.48
N GLY A 223 5.22 4.23 18.98
CA GLY A 223 5.95 3.15 19.62
C GLY A 223 6.40 3.56 21.01
N THR A 224 6.21 2.68 22.00
CA THR A 224 6.70 2.91 23.35
C THR A 224 8.21 3.08 23.27
N LYS A 225 8.73 4.27 23.59
CA LYS A 225 10.16 4.46 23.79
C LYS A 225 10.54 3.58 24.98
N MET A 226 11.02 2.36 24.72
CA MET A 226 11.64 1.57 25.76
C MET A 226 12.89 2.34 26.17
N HIS A 227 12.80 3.13 27.25
CA HIS A 227 13.97 3.53 27.98
C HIS A 227 14.64 2.25 28.45
N GLU A 228 15.77 1.96 27.85
CA GLU A 228 16.77 1.04 28.37
C GLU A 228 17.10 1.50 29.79
N VAL A 229 16.49 0.85 30.78
CA VAL A 229 16.99 0.90 32.16
C VAL A 229 18.24 0.05 32.13
N ALA A 230 19.37 0.74 31.92
CA ALA A 230 20.68 0.17 32.20
C ALA A 230 20.79 -0.02 33.71
N ASP A 231 20.51 -1.23 34.17
CA ASP A 231 21.04 -1.74 35.43
C ASP A 231 22.13 -2.74 35.06
N PHE A 232 23.39 -2.37 35.30
CA PHE A 232 24.41 -3.08 36.08
C PHE A 232 25.70 -2.27 36.15
#